data_AF-A0A970I7J6-F1
#
_entry.id   AF-A0A970I7J6-F1
#
_cell.length_a   1.000
_cell.length_b   1.000
_cell.length_c   1.000
_cell.angle_alpha   90.00
_cell.angle_beta   90.00
_cell.angle_gamma   90.00
#
_symmetry.space_group_name_H-M   'P 1'
#
loop_
_entity.id
_entity.type
_entity.pdbx_description
1 polymer ?
#
loop_
_entity_poly.entity_id
_entity_poly.type
_entity_poly.pdbx_seq_one_letter_code
_entity_poly.pdbx_strand_id
1 'polypeptide(L)' 'MSTLEKKRFNQWTLLAAATGYSAVYCKKVVNGDRSQTSKGGRVIMDKYQEFLKLINA' A
#
# COMPACT_ATOMS: atom_id res chain seq x y z
N MET A 1 15.59 1.53 13.42
CA MET A 1 14.42 1.89 12.58
C MET A 1 14.35 3.40 12.46
N SER A 2 14.70 3.91 11.28
CA SER A 2 14.57 5.33 10.93
C SER A 2 13.09 5.75 10.91
N THR A 3 12.81 7.03 11.12
CA THR A 3 11.44 7.59 11.11
C THR A 3 10.69 7.29 9.82
N LEU A 4 11.41 7.21 8.69
CA LEU A 4 10.87 6.85 7.37
C LEU A 4 10.44 5.38 7.27
N GLU A 5 11.14 4.47 7.94
CA GLU A 5 10.77 3.04 7.96
C GLU A 5 9.51 2.81 8.80
N LYS A 6 9.35 3.52 9.92
CA LYS A 6 8.14 3.45 10.74
C LYS A 6 6.90 3.97 9.99
N LYS A 7 7.02 5.10 9.30
CA LYS A 7 5.94 5.65 8.46
C LYS A 7 5.53 4.68 7.36
N ARG A 8 6.50 4.08 6.66
CA ARG A 8 6.25 3.08 5.61
C ARG A 8 5.66 1.78 6.15
N PHE A 9 6.12 1.30 7.30
CA PHE A 9 5.53 0.13 7.96
C PHE A 9 4.04 0.38 8.29
N ASN A 10 3.72 1.56 8.79
CA ASN A 10 2.35 1.94 9.10
C ASN A 10 1.47 1.99 7.83
N GLN A 11 2.01 2.47 6.72
CA GLN A 11 1.33 2.51 5.42
C GLN A 11 0.93 1.13 4.90
N TRP A 12 1.81 0.12 5.00
CA TRP A 12 1.50 -1.23 4.54
C TRP A 12 0.46 -1.92 5.41
N THR A 13 0.49 -1.67 6.72
CA THR A 13 -0.53 -2.16 7.65
C THR A 13 -1.89 -1.53 7.39
N LEU A 14 -1.94 -0.22 7.09
CA LEU A 14 -3.16 0.48 6.70
C LEU A 14 -3.73 -0.04 5.38
N LEU A 15 -2.88 -0.24 4.37
CA LEU A 15 -3.30 -0.84 3.10
C LEU A 15 -3.83 -2.27 3.30
N ALA A 16 -3.19 -3.05 4.16
CA ALA A 16 -3.65 -4.40 4.47
C ALA A 16 -5.06 -4.39 5.09
N ALA A 17 -5.27 -3.53 6.09
CA ALA A 17 -6.57 -3.37 6.74
C ALA A 17 -7.67 -2.87 5.76
N ALA A 18 -7.33 -1.96 4.86
CA ALA A 18 -8.29 -1.37 3.92
C ALA A 18 -8.64 -2.28 2.73
N THR A 19 -7.73 -3.17 2.34
CA THR A 19 -7.87 -3.99 1.11
C THR A 19 -8.14 -5.46 1.39
N GLY A 20 -7.94 -5.93 2.63
CA GLY A 20 -8.05 -7.34 3.02
C GLY A 20 -6.86 -8.21 2.57
N TYR A 21 -5.84 -7.62 1.94
CA TYR A 21 -4.61 -8.32 1.55
C TYR A 21 -3.53 -8.21 2.61
N SER A 22 -2.54 -9.11 2.58
CA SER A 22 -1.40 -9.01 3.50
C SER A 22 -0.54 -7.77 3.22
N ALA A 23 0.06 -7.18 4.27
CA ALA A 23 0.94 -6.01 4.15
C ALA A 23 2.13 -6.28 3.21
N VAL A 24 2.67 -7.51 3.21
CA VAL A 24 3.74 -7.94 2.31
C VAL A 24 3.26 -7.94 0.85
N TYR A 25 2.05 -8.40 0.58
CA TYR A 25 1.49 -8.38 -0.77
C TYR A 25 1.23 -6.95 -1.25
N CYS A 26 0.66 -6.10 -0.38
CA CYS A 26 0.45 -4.67 -0.67
C CYS A 26 1.77 -3.97 -1.02
N LYS A 27 2.82 -4.18 -0.21
CA LYS A 27 4.17 -3.65 -0.47
C LYS A 27 4.70 -4.09 -1.84
N LYS A 28 4.61 -5.38 -2.16
CA LYS A 28 5.08 -5.93 -3.44
C LYS A 28 4.32 -5.35 -4.64
N VAL A 29 3.01 -5.15 -4.53
CA VAL A 29 2.21 -4.50 -5.59
C VAL A 29 2.64 -3.05 -5.78
N VAL A 30 2.73 -2.29 -4.69
CA VAL A 30 3.11 -0.86 -4.75
C VAL A 30 4.53 -0.67 -5.28
N ASN A 31 5.45 -1.56 -4.93
CA ASN A 31 6.83 -1.55 -5.44
C ASN A 31 6.98 -2.04 -6.89
N GLY A 32 5.94 -2.64 -7.48
CA GLY A 32 6.00 -3.23 -8.83
C GLY A 32 6.53 -4.66 -8.89
N ASP A 33 6.84 -5.28 -7.76
CA ASP A 33 7.25 -6.70 -7.65
C ASP A 33 6.09 -7.68 -7.98
N ARG A 34 4.86 -7.17 -8.04
CA ARG A 34 3.64 -7.91 -8.41
C ARG A 34 2.79 -7.06 -9.36
N SER A 35 1.96 -7.74 -10.16
CA SER A 35 1.06 -7.08 -11.12
C SER A 35 0.10 -6.11 -10.44
N GLN A 36 0.23 -4.83 -10.78
CA GLN A 36 -0.68 -3.74 -10.41
C GLN A 36 -2.00 -3.77 -11.20
N THR A 37 -2.06 -4.52 -12.31
CA THR A 37 -3.24 -4.58 -13.19
C THR A 37 -4.15 -5.77 -12.89
N SER A 38 -3.69 -6.71 -12.06
CA SER A 38 -4.51 -7.80 -11.51
C SER A 38 -5.67 -7.25 -10.66
N LYS A 39 -6.75 -8.04 -10.45
CA LYS A 39 -7.90 -7.59 -9.65
C LYS A 39 -7.48 -7.07 -8.27
N GLY A 40 -6.62 -7.82 -7.56
CA GLY A 40 -6.09 -7.40 -6.26
C GLY A 40 -5.10 -6.24 -6.37
N GLY A 41 -4.27 -6.22 -7.42
CA GLY A 41 -3.35 -5.13 -7.70
C GLY A 41 -4.04 -3.78 -7.86
N ARG A 42 -5.14 -3.74 -8.62
CA ARG A 42 -5.94 -2.52 -8.84
C ARG A 42 -6.53 -2.00 -7.53
N VAL A 43 -7.16 -2.87 -6.74
CA VAL A 43 -7.74 -2.49 -5.43
C VAL A 43 -6.68 -1.88 -4.51
N ILE A 44 -5.49 -2.48 -4.47
CA ILE A 44 -4.38 -1.98 -3.65
C ILE A 44 -3.88 -0.62 -4.14
N MET A 45 -3.68 -0.46 -5.46
CA MET A 45 -3.20 0.79 -6.03
C MET A 45 -4.22 1.91 -5.90
N ASP A 46 -5.51 1.64 -6.07
CA ASP A 46 -6.58 2.63 -5.89
C ASP A 46 -6.59 3.16 -4.45
N LYS A 47 -6.54 2.26 -3.46
CA LYS A 47 -6.46 2.67 -2.05
C LYS A 47 -5.15 3.36 -1.69
N TYR A 48 -4.05 2.94 -2.29
CA TYR A 48 -2.77 3.60 -2.09
C TYR A 48 -2.80 5.05 -2.58
N GLN A 49 -3.39 5.30 -3.75
CA GLN A 49 -3.55 6.67 -4.29
C GLN A 49 -4.48 7.52 -3.43
N GLU A 50 -5.57 6.96 -2.89
CA GLU A 50 -6.43 7.67 -1.93
C GLU A 50 -5.63 8.11 -0.68
N PHE A 51 -4.81 7.24 -0.11
CA PHE A 51 -3.98 7.58 1.05
C PHE A 51 -2.92 8.63 0.73
N LEU A 52 -2.29 8.57 -0.46
CA LEU A 52 -1.34 9.60 -0.88
C LEU A 52 -1.98 10.99 -0.97
N LYS A 53 -3.24 11.08 -1.43
CA LYS A 53 -3.98 12.34 -1.48
C LYS A 53 -4.25 12.91 -0.08
N LEU A 54 -4.56 12.07 0.90
CA LEU A 54 -4.80 12.51 2.28
C LEU A 54 -3.52 12.97 3.00
N ILE A 55 -2.38 12.39 2.65
CA ILE A 55 -1.09 12.71 3.27
C ILE A 55 -0.46 13.98 2.66
N ASN A 56 -0.75 14.24 1.38
CA ASN A 56 -0.22 15.40 0.64
C ASN A 56 -1.21 16.56 0.48
N ALA A 57 -2.43 16.44 1.03
CA ALA A 57 -3.39 17.53 1.15
C ALA A 57 -3.12 18.36 2.40
#